data_AF-A0AAU8N9C0-F1
#
_entry.id   AF-A0AAU8N9C0-F1
#
_cell.length_a   1.000
_cell.length_b   1.000
_cell.length_c   1.000
_cell.angle_alpha   90.00
_cell.angle_beta   90.00
_cell.angle_gamma   90.00
#
_symmetry.space_group_name_H-M   'P 1'
#
loop_
_entity.id
_entity.type
_entity.pdbx_description
1 polymer ?
#
loop_
_entity_poly.entity_id
_entity_poly.type
_entity_poly.pdbx_seq_one_letter_code
_entity_poly.pdbx_strand_id
1 'polypeptide(L)'
;MKWTLGAKTVAGLILISIITYGTSGFFIFFVKDWISLNMPSWLYISIVLLMGVCWNGILGWLASRYLTRPIVQLSRAAQQVSSGDLTTEIPQRRTQDELTVLYDAFNVMVSNLRSIVNDIAESTRTTSQNAQSLSEAITQAAEQIEMMSEAVDHIAVGVEDQKVTSHHSLITADEMLSDFQKMQHQSVGMTELSGQMERSVDHTKGTFSSLMKGMDELAASHNRSRDIMLLLEKEASDIEVITQSVKNIAEETGLLALNASIEAARAGEEGAGFAVVAQQIRKLADESKDSVHRINELISRVQERIRETVQLSHEQHGLVVNESQRTISVDQTLHELTGTVEVFMKGAHDIGSKIADQTGRVEQTHGHVKKIQGKAVSFSDEAKRIMDAAHEETAIMEEISSSAEELRQLTDRLLDKTKAFRMQP
;
A
#
# COMPACT_ATOMS: atom_id res chain seq x y z
N MET A 1 -11.93 7.59 99.59
CA MET A 1 -11.87 9.05 99.43
C MET A 1 -10.41 9.45 99.30
N LYS A 2 -9.95 9.81 98.10
CA LYS A 2 -8.54 10.21 97.88
C LYS A 2 -8.37 11.59 98.52
N TRP A 3 -7.42 11.72 99.44
CA TRP A 3 -7.12 13.03 100.04
C TRP A 3 -6.43 13.88 98.98
N THR A 4 -6.99 15.06 98.72
CA THR A 4 -6.39 16.02 97.79
C THR A 4 -5.02 16.45 98.31
N LEU A 5 -4.12 16.89 97.43
CA LEU A 5 -2.83 17.48 97.80
C LEU A 5 -3.04 18.65 98.78
N GLY A 6 -4.10 19.43 98.55
CA GLY A 6 -4.59 20.45 99.49
C GLY A 6 -4.96 19.86 100.85
N ALA A 7 -5.74 18.78 100.88
CA ALA A 7 -6.10 18.11 102.14
C ALA A 7 -4.88 17.48 102.84
N LYS A 8 -3.91 16.92 102.10
CA LYS A 8 -2.67 16.35 102.66
C LYS A 8 -1.73 17.42 103.18
N THR A 9 -1.62 18.55 102.50
CA THR A 9 -0.82 19.71 102.96
C THR A 9 -1.45 20.34 104.18
N VAL A 10 -2.77 20.55 104.19
CA VAL A 10 -3.50 21.05 105.36
C VAL A 10 -3.40 20.06 106.53
N ALA A 11 -3.59 18.75 106.31
CA ALA A 11 -3.43 17.74 107.35
C ALA A 11 -1.99 17.64 107.86
N GLY A 12 -0.99 17.77 106.97
CA GLY A 12 0.42 17.84 107.34
C GLY A 12 0.71 19.08 108.19
N LEU A 13 0.19 20.25 107.82
CA LEU A 13 0.32 21.48 108.60
C LEU A 13 -0.36 21.36 109.96
N ILE A 14 -1.58 20.80 110.01
CA ILE A 14 -2.29 20.54 111.27
C ILE A 14 -1.51 19.57 112.15
N LEU A 15 -0.98 18.48 111.59
CA LEU A 15 -0.16 17.51 112.32
C LEU A 15 1.13 18.17 112.85
N ILE A 16 1.79 18.99 112.04
CA ILE A 16 2.97 19.76 112.45
C ILE A 16 2.61 20.74 113.56
N SER A 17 1.48 21.44 113.47
CA SER A 17 1.00 22.35 114.51
C SER A 17 0.66 21.60 115.81
N ILE A 18 -0.02 20.45 115.73
CA ILE A 18 -0.35 19.61 116.89
C ILE A 18 0.94 19.10 117.56
N ILE A 19 1.90 18.61 116.78
CA ILE A 19 3.19 18.14 117.31
C ILE A 19 3.96 19.30 117.92
N THR A 20 4.06 20.44 117.23
CA THR A 20 4.84 21.60 117.70
C THR A 20 4.22 22.21 118.96
N TYR A 21 2.93 22.54 118.95
CA TYR A 21 2.27 23.11 120.13
C TYR A 21 2.12 22.08 121.27
N GLY A 22 1.87 20.81 120.94
CA GLY A 22 1.77 19.73 121.92
C GLY A 22 3.10 19.43 122.62
N THR A 23 4.21 19.36 121.86
CA THR A 23 5.55 19.18 122.44
C THR A 23 5.99 20.40 123.23
N SER A 24 5.81 21.63 122.72
CA SER A 24 6.10 22.85 123.48
C SER A 24 5.27 22.92 124.77
N GLY A 25 3.97 22.57 124.72
CA GLY A 25 3.11 22.49 125.90
C GLY A 25 3.57 21.44 126.90
N PHE A 26 3.94 20.25 126.46
CA PHE A 26 4.46 19.19 127.33
C PHE A 26 5.75 19.62 128.05
N PHE A 27 6.70 20.23 127.33
CA PHE A 27 7.94 20.72 127.93
C PHE A 27 7.69 21.87 128.93
N ILE A 28 6.76 22.78 128.62
CA ILE A 28 6.44 23.91 129.51
C ILE A 28 5.69 23.48 130.78
N PHE A 29 4.72 22.57 130.66
CA PHE A 29 3.83 22.21 131.79
C PHE A 29 4.29 21.01 132.60
N PHE A 30 4.95 20.01 132.00
CA PHE A 30 5.29 18.75 132.68
C PHE A 30 6.80 18.58 132.92
N VAL A 31 7.66 19.05 132.02
CA VAL A 31 9.11 18.80 132.09
C VAL A 31 9.86 19.94 132.79
N LYS A 32 9.27 21.14 132.82
CA LYS A 32 9.87 22.34 133.42
C LYS A 32 10.37 22.10 134.84
N ASP A 33 9.54 21.51 135.71
CA ASP A 33 9.86 21.31 137.13
C ASP A 33 11.00 20.30 137.37
N TRP A 34 11.26 19.40 136.42
CA TRP A 34 12.34 18.41 136.51
C TRP A 34 13.68 18.91 135.94
N ILE A 35 13.64 19.78 134.93
CA ILE A 35 14.83 20.15 134.15
C ILE A 35 15.28 21.59 134.40
N SER A 36 14.43 22.50 134.90
CA SER A 36 14.81 23.90 135.12
C SER A 36 15.73 24.08 136.34
N LEU A 37 16.98 23.60 136.25
CA LEU A 37 18.02 23.90 137.23
C LEU A 37 18.46 25.37 137.08
N ASN A 38 18.14 26.20 138.08
CA ASN A 38 18.63 27.57 138.30
C ASN A 38 18.39 28.64 137.19
N MET A 39 17.54 28.39 136.20
CA MET A 39 17.19 29.40 135.18
C MET A 39 15.86 30.12 135.47
N PRO A 40 15.73 31.43 135.20
CA PRO A 40 14.47 32.15 135.39
C PRO A 40 13.40 31.67 134.39
N SER A 41 12.13 31.65 134.84
CA SER A 41 11.01 31.07 134.07
C SER A 41 10.86 31.61 132.65
N TRP A 42 11.14 32.90 132.43
CA TRP A 42 11.04 33.52 131.11
C TRP A 42 12.11 33.00 130.14
N LEU A 43 13.30 32.60 130.64
CA LEU A 43 14.39 32.07 129.84
C LEU A 43 14.09 30.63 129.36
N TYR A 44 13.56 29.79 130.25
CA TYR A 44 13.18 28.40 129.89
C TYR A 44 12.06 28.37 128.83
N ILE A 45 11.00 29.17 129.00
CA ILE A 45 9.90 29.27 128.03
C ILE A 45 10.43 29.77 126.67
N SER A 46 11.34 30.75 126.68
CA SER A 46 11.95 31.25 125.45
C SER A 46 12.76 30.17 124.72
N ILE A 47 13.53 29.33 125.44
CA ILE A 47 14.29 28.21 124.85
C ILE A 47 13.37 27.16 124.23
N VAL A 48 12.28 26.78 124.92
CA VAL A 48 11.32 25.78 124.40
C VAL A 48 10.59 26.31 123.17
N LEU A 49 10.17 27.58 123.16
CA LEU A 49 9.57 28.20 121.97
C LEU A 49 10.58 28.27 120.81
N LEU A 50 11.85 28.58 121.09
CA LEU A 50 12.90 28.62 120.07
C LEU A 50 13.18 27.22 119.50
N MET A 51 13.18 26.16 120.32
CA MET A 51 13.22 24.78 119.82
C MET A 51 11.98 24.41 119.00
N GLY A 52 10.79 24.87 119.40
CA GLY A 52 9.56 24.71 118.62
C GLY A 52 9.66 25.35 117.23
N VAL A 53 10.25 26.55 117.14
CA VAL A 53 10.55 27.23 115.87
C VAL A 53 11.55 26.41 115.04
N CYS A 54 12.63 25.92 115.64
CA CYS A 54 13.61 25.06 114.94
C CYS A 54 12.97 23.77 114.40
N TRP A 55 12.13 23.11 115.19
CA TRP A 55 11.44 21.88 114.81
C TRP A 55 10.45 22.12 113.66
N ASN A 56 9.68 23.21 113.72
CA ASN A 56 8.78 23.61 112.64
C ASN A 56 9.56 23.91 111.34
N GLY A 57 10.74 24.53 111.44
CA GLY A 57 11.63 24.74 110.29
C GLY A 57 12.09 23.43 109.64
N ILE A 58 12.47 22.44 110.44
CA ILE A 58 12.90 21.10 109.96
C ILE A 58 11.75 20.36 109.28
N LEU A 59 10.57 20.31 109.92
CA LEU A 59 9.39 19.64 109.36
C LEU A 59 8.86 20.35 108.12
N GLY A 60 8.86 21.68 108.11
CA GLY A 60 8.54 22.50 106.93
C GLY A 60 9.51 22.24 105.77
N TRP A 61 10.81 22.13 106.05
CA TRP A 61 11.81 21.76 105.04
C TRP A 61 11.60 20.34 104.50
N LEU A 62 11.30 19.36 105.36
CA LEU A 62 10.98 17.98 104.95
C LEU A 62 9.72 17.91 104.07
N ALA A 63 8.64 18.58 104.48
CA ALA A 63 7.39 18.65 103.72
C ALA A 63 7.58 19.38 102.38
N SER A 64 8.30 20.51 102.39
CA SER A 64 8.67 21.25 101.18
C SER A 64 9.50 20.37 100.24
N ARG A 65 10.49 19.64 100.75
CA ARG A 65 11.32 18.72 99.97
C ARG A 65 10.51 17.55 99.41
N TYR A 66 9.50 17.05 100.13
CA TYR A 66 8.60 15.99 99.66
C TYR A 66 7.66 16.45 98.54
N LEU A 67 7.15 17.68 98.60
CA LEU A 67 6.21 18.23 97.61
C LEU A 67 6.91 18.86 96.40
N THR A 68 8.02 19.55 96.61
CA THR A 68 8.72 20.33 95.58
C THR A 68 9.59 19.45 94.68
N ARG A 69 10.20 18.38 95.22
CA ARG A 69 11.07 17.48 94.42
C ARG A 69 10.36 16.87 93.20
N PRO A 70 9.14 16.30 93.31
CA PRO A 70 8.41 15.80 92.14
C PRO A 70 8.10 16.89 91.12
N ILE A 71 7.70 18.09 91.57
CA ILE A 71 7.41 19.21 90.66
C ILE A 71 8.67 19.64 89.89
N VAL A 72 9.83 19.70 90.56
CA VAL A 72 11.11 20.02 89.93
C VAL A 72 11.55 18.92 88.95
N GLN A 73 11.31 17.65 89.27
CA GLN A 73 11.59 16.53 88.36
C GLN A 73 10.72 16.59 87.11
N LEU A 74 9.42 16.83 87.26
CA LEU A 74 8.50 16.98 86.14
C LEU A 74 8.84 18.23 85.31
N SER A 75 9.23 19.34 85.96
CA SER A 75 9.69 20.55 85.28
C SER A 75 10.96 20.31 84.45
N ARG A 76 11.92 19.52 84.97
CA ARG A 76 13.10 19.11 84.19
C ARG A 76 12.74 18.22 83.01
N ALA A 77 11.83 17.27 83.21
CA ALA A 77 11.34 16.42 82.12
C ALA A 77 10.60 17.25 81.04
N ALA A 78 9.79 18.23 81.46
CA ALA A 78 9.16 19.20 80.56
C ALA A 78 10.19 20.04 79.80
N GLN A 79 11.28 20.45 80.45
CA GLN A 79 12.37 21.17 79.79
C GLN A 79 13.09 20.30 78.74
N GLN A 80 13.35 19.02 79.05
CA GLN A 80 13.93 18.06 78.10
C GLN A 80 13.00 17.84 76.89
N VAL A 81 11.72 17.57 77.13
CA VAL A 81 10.68 17.44 76.09
C VAL A 81 10.57 18.71 75.24
N SER A 82 10.63 19.91 75.86
CA SER A 82 10.59 21.19 75.13
C SER A 82 11.81 21.44 74.25
N SER A 83 12.95 20.82 74.58
CA SER A 83 14.16 20.86 73.76
C SER A 83 14.17 19.82 72.63
N GLY A 84 13.08 19.06 72.46
CA GLY A 84 12.95 18.00 71.47
C GLY A 84 13.41 16.63 71.95
N ASP A 85 13.88 16.49 73.19
CA ASP A 85 14.22 15.18 73.73
C ASP A 85 12.97 14.45 74.23
N LEU A 86 12.39 13.64 73.36
CA LEU A 86 11.24 12.80 73.69
C LEU A 86 11.67 11.46 74.28
N THR A 87 12.95 11.18 74.54
CA THR A 87 13.40 9.91 75.16
C THR A 87 13.23 9.89 76.68
N THR A 88 12.92 11.05 77.27
CA THR A 88 12.82 11.21 78.72
C THR A 88 11.83 10.23 79.35
N GLU A 89 12.31 9.41 80.27
CA GLU A 89 11.46 8.56 81.10
C GLU A 89 10.83 9.37 82.24
N ILE A 90 9.50 9.35 82.30
CA ILE A 90 8.74 10.02 83.35
C ILE A 90 8.57 9.04 84.51
N PRO A 91 9.17 9.28 85.69
CA PRO A 91 9.14 8.32 86.78
C PRO A 91 7.72 8.14 87.32
N GLN A 92 7.29 6.87 87.47
CA GLN A 92 5.97 6.55 87.99
C GLN A 92 5.85 6.89 89.48
N ARG A 93 4.80 7.63 89.84
CA ARG A 93 4.50 7.95 91.24
C ARG A 93 3.58 6.88 91.83
N ARG A 94 4.02 6.26 92.93
CA ARG A 94 3.25 5.25 93.68
C ARG A 94 2.09 5.85 94.49
N THR A 95 2.14 7.16 94.76
CA THR A 95 1.10 7.88 95.52
C THR A 95 -0.12 8.11 94.63
N GLN A 96 -1.33 8.07 95.17
CA GLN A 96 -2.55 8.49 94.46
C GLN A 96 -2.96 9.89 94.93
N ASP A 97 -2.54 10.92 94.19
CA ASP A 97 -2.91 12.33 94.38
C ASP A 97 -2.90 13.09 93.03
N GLU A 98 -3.21 14.39 93.06
CA GLU A 98 -3.28 15.28 91.89
C GLU A 98 -1.95 15.38 91.14
N LEU A 99 -0.82 15.25 91.84
CA LEU A 99 0.48 15.21 91.19
C LEU A 99 0.64 13.93 90.34
N THR A 100 -0.02 12.82 90.70
CA THR A 100 -0.03 11.61 89.87
C THR A 100 -0.86 11.82 88.62
N VAL A 101 -2.03 12.47 88.74
CA VAL A 101 -2.83 12.86 87.56
C VAL A 101 -2.03 13.77 86.62
N LEU A 102 -1.25 14.71 87.17
CA LEU A 102 -0.38 15.58 86.37
C LEU A 102 0.75 14.81 85.66
N TYR A 103 1.39 13.86 86.35
CA TYR A 103 2.41 12.98 85.76
C TYR A 103 1.83 12.10 84.65
N ASP A 104 0.65 11.50 84.89
CA ASP A 104 -0.05 10.66 83.92
C ASP A 104 -0.44 11.47 82.67
N ALA A 105 -1.01 12.67 82.86
CA ALA A 105 -1.35 13.58 81.77
C ALA A 105 -0.11 14.02 80.97
N PHE A 106 1.00 14.33 81.65
CA PHE A 106 2.26 14.68 80.99
C PHE A 106 2.82 13.49 80.20
N ASN A 107 2.74 12.26 80.73
CA ASN A 107 3.16 11.05 80.03
C ASN A 107 2.32 10.77 78.79
N VAL A 108 0.99 10.93 78.87
CA VAL A 108 0.10 10.84 77.70
C VAL A 108 0.46 11.90 76.66
N MET A 109 0.73 13.14 77.08
CA MET A 109 1.17 14.21 76.16
C MET A 109 2.47 13.85 75.43
N VAL A 110 3.49 13.37 76.16
CA VAL A 110 4.76 12.93 75.56
C VAL A 110 4.55 11.74 74.61
N SER A 111 3.69 10.78 74.97
CA SER A 111 3.33 9.66 74.10
C SER A 111 2.65 10.12 72.81
N ASN A 112 1.71 11.07 72.91
CA ASN A 112 1.03 11.63 71.74
C ASN A 112 2.00 12.42 70.85
N LEU A 113 2.92 13.19 71.44
CA LEU A 113 3.96 13.89 70.68
C LEU A 113 4.87 12.90 69.95
N ARG A 114 5.30 11.81 70.59
CA ARG A 114 6.08 10.74 69.93
C ARG A 114 5.30 10.14 68.75
N SER A 115 4.01 9.84 68.93
CA SER A 115 3.16 9.32 67.84
C SER A 115 3.08 10.30 66.68
N ILE A 116 2.76 11.57 66.94
CA ILE A 116 2.65 12.60 65.90
C ILE A 116 3.96 12.77 65.14
N VAL A 117 5.10 12.84 65.84
CA VAL A 117 6.41 13.00 65.17
C VAL A 117 6.76 11.76 64.34
N ASN A 118 6.46 10.56 64.83
CA ASN A 118 6.63 9.32 64.05
C ASN A 118 5.73 9.29 62.81
N ASP A 119 4.44 9.61 62.96
CA ASP A 119 3.47 9.63 61.84
C ASP A 119 3.88 10.66 60.78
N ILE A 120 4.39 11.83 61.20
CA ILE A 120 4.95 12.86 60.29
C ILE A 120 6.20 12.31 59.60
N ALA A 121 7.12 11.68 60.32
CA ALA A 121 8.35 11.14 59.75
C ALA A 121 8.07 10.03 58.72
N GLU A 122 7.14 9.13 59.02
CA GLU A 122 6.70 8.08 58.09
C GLU A 122 6.00 8.68 56.86
N SER A 123 5.01 9.55 57.07
CA SER A 123 4.29 10.23 55.98
C SER A 123 5.25 10.98 55.05
N THR A 124 6.21 11.71 55.64
CA THR A 124 7.23 12.47 54.89
C THR A 124 8.11 11.53 54.06
N ARG A 125 8.50 10.38 54.61
CA ARG A 125 9.29 9.37 53.89
C ARG A 125 8.51 8.78 52.71
N THR A 126 7.24 8.43 52.90
CA THR A 126 6.37 7.94 51.83
C THR A 126 6.15 9.01 50.76
N THR A 127 5.90 10.26 51.15
CA THR A 127 5.74 11.38 50.20
C THR A 127 7.02 11.63 49.39
N SER A 128 8.20 11.55 50.02
CA SER A 128 9.49 11.67 49.34
C SER A 128 9.70 10.52 48.32
N GLN A 129 9.36 9.29 48.69
CA GLN A 129 9.41 8.14 47.76
C GLN A 129 8.45 8.33 46.58
N ASN A 130 7.22 8.79 46.83
CA ASN A 130 6.25 9.06 45.77
C ASN A 130 6.71 10.20 44.85
N ALA A 131 7.36 11.24 45.40
CA ALA A 131 7.95 12.33 44.61
C ALA A 131 9.04 11.82 43.67
N GLN A 132 9.90 10.91 44.16
CA GLN A 132 10.94 10.28 43.37
C GLN A 132 10.34 9.43 42.24
N SER A 133 9.36 8.57 42.55
CA SER A 133 8.67 7.77 41.52
C SER A 133 7.92 8.64 40.51
N LEU A 134 7.39 9.78 40.93
CA LEU A 134 6.78 10.77 40.04
C LEU A 134 7.82 11.39 39.10
N SER A 135 9.00 11.76 39.60
CA SER A 135 10.11 12.29 38.79
C SER A 135 10.58 11.30 37.73
N GLU A 136 10.67 10.01 38.08
CA GLU A 136 10.99 8.93 37.14
C GLU A 136 9.90 8.78 36.07
N ALA A 137 8.62 8.83 36.47
CA ALA A 137 7.49 8.75 35.54
C ALA A 137 7.44 9.94 34.57
N ILE A 138 7.78 11.15 35.03
CA ILE A 138 7.86 12.35 34.18
C ILE A 138 8.98 12.23 33.15
N THR A 139 10.15 11.73 33.57
CA THR A 139 11.28 11.49 32.65
C THR A 139 10.87 10.52 31.55
N GLN A 140 10.22 9.42 31.94
CA GLN A 140 9.71 8.44 30.97
C GLN A 140 8.63 9.03 30.06
N ALA A 141 7.73 9.87 30.58
CA ALA A 141 6.72 10.55 29.76
C ALA A 141 7.36 11.53 28.77
N ALA A 142 8.41 12.26 29.16
CA ALA A 142 9.14 13.16 28.27
C ALA A 142 9.80 12.39 27.10
N GLU A 143 10.43 11.25 27.37
CA GLU A 143 10.98 10.37 26.31
C GLU A 143 9.90 9.88 25.35
N GLN A 144 8.70 9.55 25.85
CA GLN A 144 7.58 9.13 25.00
C GLN A 144 7.05 10.27 24.12
N ILE A 145 7.00 11.50 24.64
CA ILE A 145 6.59 12.69 23.88
C ILE A 145 7.63 13.00 22.78
N GLU A 146 8.92 12.83 23.06
CA GLU A 146 9.98 12.98 22.05
C GLU A 146 9.83 11.95 20.92
N MET A 147 9.66 10.66 21.25
CA MET A 147 9.39 9.62 20.25
C MET A 147 8.10 9.88 19.46
N MET A 148 7.06 10.41 20.11
CA MET A 148 5.82 10.80 19.43
C MET A 148 6.08 11.93 18.43
N SER A 149 6.88 12.94 18.80
CA SER A 149 7.24 14.05 17.93
C SER A 149 8.02 13.58 16.70
N GLU A 150 9.00 12.69 16.89
CA GLU A 150 9.73 12.04 15.78
C GLU A 150 8.81 11.25 14.86
N ALA A 151 7.88 10.46 15.43
CA ALA A 151 6.91 9.70 14.64
C ALA A 151 6.00 10.62 13.81
N VAL A 152 5.60 11.77 14.36
CA VAL A 152 4.77 12.77 13.66
C VAL A 152 5.55 13.43 12.53
N ASP A 153 6.84 13.73 12.72
CA ASP A 153 7.70 14.26 11.64
C ASP A 153 7.81 13.28 10.47
N HIS A 154 8.01 11.99 10.78
CA HIS A 154 7.98 10.92 9.78
C HIS A 154 6.63 10.82 9.05
N ILE A 155 5.51 10.98 9.76
CA ILE A 155 4.18 11.05 9.14
C ILE A 155 4.07 12.25 8.20
N ALA A 156 4.56 13.42 8.61
CA ALA A 156 4.52 14.64 7.79
C ALA A 156 5.31 14.47 6.48
N VAL A 157 6.52 13.89 6.54
CA VAL A 157 7.31 13.55 5.35
C VAL A 157 6.57 12.55 4.46
N GLY A 158 6.02 11.48 5.04
CA GLY A 158 5.27 10.46 4.28
C GLY A 158 4.01 11.02 3.61
N VAL A 159 3.34 11.98 4.25
CA VAL A 159 2.17 12.69 3.68
C VAL A 159 2.58 13.55 2.49
N GLU A 160 3.72 14.24 2.55
CA GLU A 160 4.20 15.05 1.43
C GLU A 160 4.61 14.19 0.23
N ASP A 161 5.33 13.09 0.48
CA ASP A 161 5.62 12.08 -0.55
C ASP A 161 4.34 11.51 -1.15
N GLN A 162 3.31 11.26 -0.32
CA GLN A 162 2.03 10.78 -0.81
C GLN A 162 1.30 11.79 -1.70
N LYS A 163 1.41 13.10 -1.43
CA LYS A 163 0.86 14.14 -2.33
C LYS A 163 1.58 14.16 -3.67
N VAL A 164 2.91 14.13 -3.66
CA VAL A 164 3.72 14.15 -4.89
C VAL A 164 3.46 12.91 -5.75
N THR A 165 3.50 11.73 -5.14
CA THR A 165 3.25 10.46 -5.86
C THR A 165 1.81 10.34 -6.36
N SER A 166 0.82 10.82 -5.59
CA SER A 166 -0.58 10.88 -6.04
C SER A 166 -0.75 11.85 -7.21
N HIS A 167 -0.12 13.01 -7.17
CA HIS A 167 -0.16 13.97 -8.27
C HIS A 167 0.43 13.38 -9.56
N HIS A 168 1.59 12.74 -9.47
CA HIS A 168 2.20 12.07 -10.63
C HIS A 168 1.31 10.94 -11.15
N SER A 169 0.67 10.17 -10.26
CA SER A 169 -0.27 9.12 -10.65
C SER A 169 -1.50 9.65 -11.39
N LEU A 170 -1.98 10.86 -11.06
CA LEU A 170 -3.06 11.52 -11.80
C LEU A 170 -2.61 11.91 -13.21
N ILE A 171 -1.41 12.49 -13.37
CA ILE A 171 -0.86 12.82 -14.69
C ILE A 171 -0.76 11.55 -15.56
N THR A 172 -0.18 10.48 -15.02
CA THR A 172 -0.06 9.20 -15.74
C THR A 172 -1.43 8.64 -16.12
N ALA A 173 -2.44 8.77 -15.26
CA ALA A 173 -3.79 8.35 -15.58
C ALA A 173 -4.39 9.17 -16.73
N ASP A 174 -4.20 10.48 -16.75
CA ASP A 174 -4.67 11.36 -17.84
C ASP A 174 -3.96 11.04 -19.17
N GLU A 175 -2.65 10.78 -19.13
CA GLU A 175 -1.88 10.33 -20.30
C GLU A 175 -2.41 8.99 -20.85
N MET A 176 -2.66 8.02 -19.97
CA MET A 176 -3.25 6.73 -20.34
C MET A 176 -4.64 6.90 -20.98
N LEU A 177 -5.49 7.78 -20.46
CA LEU A 177 -6.80 8.06 -21.05
C LEU A 177 -6.67 8.63 -22.47
N SER A 178 -5.74 9.58 -22.66
CA SER A 178 -5.43 10.12 -24.00
C SER A 178 -4.93 9.03 -24.96
N ASP A 179 -4.04 8.14 -24.49
CA ASP A 179 -3.52 7.07 -25.34
C ASP A 179 -4.58 6.03 -25.69
N PHE A 180 -5.48 5.71 -24.76
CA PHE A 180 -6.64 4.87 -25.06
C PHE A 180 -7.59 5.49 -26.07
N GLN A 181 -7.80 6.81 -26.04
CA GLN A 181 -8.57 7.49 -27.09
C GLN A 181 -7.89 7.34 -28.47
N LYS A 182 -6.57 7.51 -28.56
CA LYS A 182 -5.81 7.29 -29.81
C LYS A 182 -5.93 5.85 -30.28
N MET A 183 -5.78 4.89 -29.38
CA MET A 183 -5.92 3.46 -29.70
C MET A 183 -7.33 3.12 -30.17
N GLN A 184 -8.36 3.74 -29.59
CA GLN A 184 -9.75 3.56 -30.02
C GLN A 184 -9.94 4.05 -31.46
N HIS A 185 -9.41 5.23 -31.79
CA HIS A 185 -9.43 5.74 -33.16
C HIS A 185 -8.69 4.81 -34.14
N GLN A 186 -7.55 4.25 -33.73
CA GLN A 186 -6.81 3.28 -34.54
C GLN A 186 -7.58 1.98 -34.75
N SER A 187 -8.26 1.45 -33.73
CA SER A 187 -9.11 0.26 -33.84
C SER A 187 -10.27 0.47 -34.82
N VAL A 188 -10.93 1.64 -34.77
CA VAL A 188 -11.97 2.01 -35.74
C VAL A 188 -11.41 2.10 -37.15
N GLY A 189 -10.27 2.77 -37.33
CA GLY A 189 -9.60 2.86 -38.63
C GLY A 189 -9.18 1.49 -39.19
N MET A 190 -8.78 0.56 -38.31
CA MET A 190 -8.42 -0.80 -38.69
C MET A 190 -9.63 -1.62 -39.16
N THR A 191 -10.78 -1.41 -38.53
CA THR A 191 -12.07 -2.00 -38.95
C THR A 191 -12.47 -1.48 -40.33
N GLU A 192 -12.35 -0.17 -40.57
CA GLU A 192 -12.63 0.42 -41.88
C GLU A 192 -11.70 -0.11 -42.98
N LEU A 193 -10.39 -0.15 -42.71
CA LEU A 193 -9.40 -0.65 -43.66
C LEU A 193 -9.65 -2.11 -44.03
N SER A 194 -10.03 -2.92 -43.04
CA SER A 194 -10.37 -4.34 -43.27
C SER A 194 -11.62 -4.49 -44.13
N GLY A 195 -12.65 -3.66 -43.92
CA GLY A 195 -13.84 -3.63 -44.79
C GLY A 195 -13.54 -3.09 -46.21
N GLN A 196 -12.51 -2.27 -46.40
CA GLN A 196 -12.00 -1.92 -47.74
C GLN A 196 -11.28 -3.11 -48.38
N MET A 197 -10.47 -3.85 -47.61
CA MET A 197 -9.76 -5.02 -48.08
C MET A 197 -10.71 -6.15 -48.49
N GLU A 198 -11.77 -6.39 -47.71
CA GLU A 198 -12.83 -7.36 -48.04
C GLU A 198 -13.45 -7.06 -49.42
N ARG A 199 -13.86 -5.79 -49.64
CA ARG A 199 -14.41 -5.35 -50.93
C ARG A 199 -13.42 -5.51 -52.10
N SER A 200 -12.14 -5.25 -51.85
CA SER A 200 -11.08 -5.43 -52.87
C SER A 200 -10.89 -6.90 -53.23
N VAL A 201 -10.90 -7.79 -52.23
CA VAL A 201 -10.82 -9.24 -52.43
C VAL A 201 -12.05 -9.73 -53.21
N ASP A 202 -13.25 -9.28 -52.86
CA ASP A 202 -14.49 -9.66 -53.56
C ASP A 202 -14.50 -9.18 -55.03
N HIS A 203 -14.07 -7.94 -55.28
CA HIS A 203 -13.90 -7.43 -56.64
C HIS A 203 -12.87 -8.24 -57.45
N THR A 204 -11.76 -8.61 -56.81
CA THR A 204 -10.71 -9.42 -57.44
C THR A 204 -11.22 -10.82 -57.78
N LYS A 205 -11.99 -11.46 -56.87
CA LYS A 205 -12.67 -12.74 -57.14
C LYS A 205 -13.60 -12.64 -58.35
N GLY A 206 -14.42 -11.60 -58.44
CA GLY A 206 -15.30 -11.38 -59.59
C GLY A 206 -14.53 -11.23 -60.92
N THR A 207 -13.39 -10.55 -60.88
CA THR A 207 -12.51 -10.37 -62.04
C THR A 207 -11.90 -11.71 -62.49
N PHE A 208 -11.40 -12.51 -61.56
CA PHE A 208 -10.83 -13.84 -61.87
C PHE A 208 -11.89 -14.85 -62.32
N SER A 209 -13.11 -14.80 -61.77
CA SER A 209 -14.23 -15.60 -62.24
C SER A 209 -14.57 -15.29 -63.71
N SER A 210 -14.54 -14.01 -64.08
CA SER A 210 -14.73 -13.57 -65.47
C SER A 210 -13.58 -14.03 -66.38
N LEU A 211 -12.33 -14.02 -65.87
CA LEU A 211 -11.17 -14.54 -66.58
C LEU A 211 -11.26 -16.05 -66.83
N MET A 212 -11.69 -16.84 -65.85
CA MET A 212 -11.92 -18.29 -66.01
C MET A 212 -12.92 -18.56 -67.13
N LYS A 213 -14.05 -17.84 -67.11
CA LYS A 213 -15.05 -17.97 -68.17
C LYS A 213 -14.48 -17.62 -69.55
N GLY A 214 -13.66 -16.57 -69.63
CA GLY A 214 -12.96 -16.21 -70.86
C GLY A 214 -11.99 -17.30 -71.35
N MET A 215 -11.30 -17.99 -70.43
CA MET A 215 -10.42 -19.12 -70.77
C MET A 215 -11.20 -20.34 -71.27
N ASP A 216 -12.35 -20.64 -70.69
CA ASP A 216 -13.24 -21.71 -71.17
C ASP A 216 -13.77 -21.41 -72.57
N GLU A 217 -14.19 -20.16 -72.83
CA GLU A 217 -14.62 -19.70 -74.14
C GLU A 217 -13.47 -19.77 -75.18
N LEU A 218 -12.26 -19.39 -74.79
CA LEU A 218 -11.07 -19.46 -75.62
C LEU A 218 -10.67 -20.91 -75.95
N ALA A 219 -10.71 -21.81 -74.95
CA ALA A 219 -10.47 -23.23 -75.16
C ALA A 219 -11.50 -23.85 -76.12
N ALA A 220 -12.78 -23.51 -75.96
CA ALA A 220 -13.85 -23.95 -76.86
C ALA A 220 -13.68 -23.37 -78.29
N SER A 221 -13.18 -22.15 -78.42
CA SER A 221 -12.85 -21.54 -79.71
C SER A 221 -11.67 -22.25 -80.39
N HIS A 222 -10.61 -22.58 -79.65
CA HIS A 222 -9.47 -23.33 -80.19
C HIS A 222 -9.86 -24.72 -80.69
N ASN A 223 -10.69 -25.44 -79.94
CA ASN A 223 -11.19 -26.74 -80.38
C ASN A 223 -11.97 -26.64 -81.70
N ARG A 224 -12.84 -25.63 -81.84
CA ARG A 224 -13.54 -25.35 -83.09
C ARG A 224 -12.59 -25.03 -84.24
N SER A 225 -11.59 -24.18 -84.02
CA SER A 225 -10.57 -23.88 -85.05
C SER A 225 -9.81 -25.12 -85.49
N ARG A 226 -9.48 -26.02 -84.54
CA ARG A 226 -8.82 -27.29 -84.84
C ARG A 226 -9.69 -28.18 -85.73
N ASP A 227 -10.98 -28.29 -85.43
CA ASP A 227 -11.93 -29.10 -86.21
C ASP A 227 -12.07 -28.55 -87.64
N ILE A 228 -12.10 -27.23 -87.81
CA ILE A 228 -12.13 -26.58 -89.14
C ILE A 228 -10.83 -26.86 -89.91
N MET A 229 -9.67 -26.80 -89.25
CA MET A 229 -8.39 -27.09 -89.89
C MET A 229 -8.29 -28.54 -90.38
N LEU A 230 -8.79 -29.51 -89.58
CA LEU A 230 -8.86 -30.91 -89.98
C LEU A 230 -9.79 -31.13 -91.18
N LEU A 231 -10.90 -30.37 -91.25
CA LEU A 231 -11.79 -30.39 -92.40
C LEU A 231 -11.09 -29.84 -93.65
N LEU A 232 -10.40 -28.70 -93.54
CA LEU A 232 -9.63 -28.10 -94.63
C LEU A 232 -8.49 -29.01 -95.11
N GLU A 233 -7.82 -29.72 -94.19
CA GLU A 233 -6.78 -30.71 -94.54
C GLU A 233 -7.37 -31.82 -95.43
N LYS A 234 -8.55 -32.32 -95.06
CA LYS A 234 -9.28 -33.32 -95.84
C LYS A 234 -9.71 -32.77 -97.20
N GLU A 235 -10.31 -31.58 -97.25
CA GLU A 235 -10.71 -30.95 -98.51
C GLU A 235 -9.52 -30.70 -99.44
N ALA A 236 -8.38 -30.28 -98.90
CA ALA A 236 -7.15 -30.10 -99.69
C ALA A 236 -6.63 -31.44 -100.24
N SER A 237 -6.70 -32.53 -99.46
CA SER A 237 -6.38 -33.89 -99.92
C SER A 237 -7.34 -34.39 -101.00
N ASP A 238 -8.65 -34.12 -100.87
CA ASP A 238 -9.65 -34.46 -101.88
C ASP A 238 -9.38 -33.70 -103.20
N ILE A 239 -8.99 -32.42 -103.13
CA ILE A 239 -8.59 -31.65 -104.32
C ILE A 239 -7.34 -32.24 -104.98
N GLU A 240 -6.34 -32.67 -104.21
CA GLU A 240 -5.13 -33.33 -104.73
C GLU A 240 -5.46 -34.60 -105.53
N VAL A 241 -6.41 -35.41 -105.04
CA VAL A 241 -6.88 -36.61 -105.75
C VAL A 241 -7.56 -36.23 -107.08
N ILE A 242 -8.41 -35.20 -107.06
CA ILE A 242 -9.11 -34.70 -108.26
C ILE A 242 -8.10 -34.16 -109.28
N THR A 243 -7.15 -33.33 -108.85
CA THR A 243 -6.15 -32.72 -109.74
C THR A 243 -5.23 -33.79 -110.33
N GLN A 244 -4.87 -34.83 -109.57
CA GLN A 244 -4.13 -35.98 -110.09
C GLN A 244 -4.94 -36.74 -111.16
N SER A 245 -6.25 -36.90 -110.98
CA SER A 245 -7.13 -37.47 -112.01
C SER A 245 -7.16 -36.61 -113.27
N VAL A 246 -7.28 -35.28 -113.14
CA VAL A 246 -7.24 -34.34 -114.28
C VAL A 246 -5.88 -34.37 -114.99
N LYS A 247 -4.78 -34.52 -114.26
CA LYS A 247 -3.44 -34.72 -114.85
C LYS A 247 -3.41 -35.94 -115.76
N ASN A 248 -3.92 -37.06 -115.27
CA ASN A 248 -3.95 -38.32 -116.01
C ASN A 248 -4.82 -38.17 -117.28
N ILE A 249 -5.98 -37.51 -117.18
CA ILE A 249 -6.85 -37.21 -118.33
C ILE A 249 -6.13 -36.32 -119.34
N ALA A 250 -5.42 -35.28 -118.89
CA ALA A 250 -4.66 -34.40 -119.77
C ALA A 250 -3.51 -35.15 -120.47
N GLU A 251 -2.80 -36.05 -119.77
CA GLU A 251 -1.75 -36.89 -120.36
C GLU A 251 -2.32 -37.87 -121.40
N GLU A 252 -3.44 -38.52 -121.10
CA GLU A 252 -4.14 -39.42 -122.03
C GLU A 252 -4.68 -38.65 -123.25
N THR A 253 -5.25 -37.46 -123.03
CA THR A 253 -5.73 -36.57 -124.11
C THR A 253 -4.58 -36.09 -124.99
N GLY A 254 -3.43 -35.77 -124.40
CA GLY A 254 -2.22 -35.40 -125.13
C GLY A 254 -1.65 -36.55 -125.97
N LEU A 255 -1.68 -37.78 -125.45
CA LEU A 255 -1.29 -38.99 -126.18
C LEU A 255 -2.27 -39.32 -127.32
N LEU A 256 -3.59 -39.19 -127.09
CA LEU A 256 -4.62 -39.35 -128.13
C LEU A 256 -4.46 -38.29 -129.23
N ALA A 257 -4.22 -37.05 -128.85
CA ALA A 257 -3.97 -35.95 -129.79
C ALA A 257 -2.67 -36.13 -130.57
N LEU A 258 -1.61 -36.65 -129.95
CA LEU A 258 -0.36 -37.02 -130.62
C LEU A 258 -0.60 -38.12 -131.66
N ASN A 259 -1.31 -39.19 -131.29
CA ASN A 259 -1.66 -40.28 -132.20
C ASN A 259 -2.52 -39.78 -133.38
N ALA A 260 -3.48 -38.89 -133.11
CA ALA A 260 -4.30 -38.25 -134.15
C ALA A 260 -3.48 -37.34 -135.07
N SER A 261 -2.54 -36.55 -134.54
CA SER A 261 -1.62 -35.74 -135.35
C SER A 261 -0.70 -36.58 -136.23
N ILE A 262 -0.21 -37.73 -135.73
CA ILE A 262 0.61 -38.68 -136.50
C ILE A 262 -0.21 -39.27 -137.65
N GLU A 263 -1.43 -39.73 -137.39
CA GLU A 263 -2.27 -40.34 -138.43
C GLU A 263 -2.78 -39.30 -139.46
N ALA A 264 -3.03 -38.07 -139.02
CA ALA A 264 -3.34 -36.94 -139.91
C ALA A 264 -2.15 -36.55 -140.80
N ALA A 265 -0.91 -36.58 -140.28
CA ALA A 265 0.30 -36.38 -141.09
C ALA A 265 0.53 -37.53 -142.09
N ARG A 266 0.07 -38.75 -141.76
CA ARG A 266 0.14 -39.95 -142.60
C ARG A 266 -0.85 -39.91 -143.77
N ALA A 267 -1.97 -39.21 -143.62
CA ALA A 267 -3.01 -39.04 -144.64
C ALA A 267 -2.70 -37.97 -145.71
N GLY A 268 -1.59 -37.23 -145.60
CA GLY A 268 -1.17 -36.25 -146.61
C GLY A 268 -2.10 -35.02 -146.69
N GLU A 269 -2.39 -34.52 -147.90
CA GLU A 269 -3.20 -33.28 -148.09
C GLU A 269 -4.62 -33.39 -147.53
N GLU A 270 -5.25 -34.58 -147.55
CA GLU A 270 -6.60 -34.83 -147.02
C GLU A 270 -6.66 -34.76 -145.48
N GLY A 271 -5.52 -34.92 -144.79
CA GLY A 271 -5.42 -34.89 -143.32
C GLY A 271 -5.07 -33.51 -142.73
N ALA A 272 -4.79 -32.51 -143.57
CA ALA A 272 -4.24 -31.23 -143.13
C ALA A 272 -5.13 -30.47 -142.12
N GLY A 273 -6.45 -30.48 -142.33
CA GLY A 273 -7.41 -29.86 -141.39
C GLY A 273 -7.48 -30.58 -140.04
N PHE A 274 -7.41 -31.93 -140.04
CA PHE A 274 -7.40 -32.74 -138.82
C PHE A 274 -6.09 -32.61 -138.04
N ALA A 275 -4.95 -32.47 -138.73
CA ALA A 275 -3.65 -32.25 -138.10
C ALA A 275 -3.62 -30.94 -137.29
N VAL A 276 -4.24 -29.87 -137.81
CA VAL A 276 -4.35 -28.59 -137.09
C VAL A 276 -5.19 -28.75 -135.81
N VAL A 277 -6.33 -29.45 -135.88
CA VAL A 277 -7.19 -29.69 -134.71
C VAL A 277 -6.47 -30.57 -133.67
N ALA A 278 -5.83 -31.65 -134.09
CA ALA A 278 -5.07 -32.53 -133.20
C ALA A 278 -3.89 -31.80 -132.53
N GLN A 279 -3.19 -30.92 -133.26
CA GLN A 279 -2.13 -30.07 -132.68
C GLN A 279 -2.69 -29.05 -131.67
N GLN A 280 -3.89 -28.49 -131.89
CA GLN A 280 -4.56 -27.62 -130.91
C GLN A 280 -4.99 -28.39 -129.66
N ILE A 281 -5.58 -29.60 -129.81
CA ILE A 281 -5.96 -30.45 -128.66
C ILE A 281 -4.72 -30.83 -127.85
N ARG A 282 -3.60 -31.17 -128.51
CA ARG A 282 -2.34 -31.45 -127.82
C ARG A 282 -1.84 -30.24 -127.04
N LYS A 283 -1.89 -29.05 -127.63
CA LYS A 283 -1.50 -27.80 -126.97
C LYS A 283 -2.39 -27.53 -125.74
N LEU A 284 -3.71 -27.71 -125.85
CA LEU A 284 -4.66 -27.61 -124.73
C LEU A 284 -4.38 -28.65 -123.63
N ALA A 285 -4.00 -29.86 -123.99
CA ALA A 285 -3.64 -30.92 -123.06
C ALA A 285 -2.33 -30.59 -122.30
N ASP A 286 -1.32 -30.07 -122.99
CA ASP A 286 -0.07 -29.61 -122.38
C ASP A 286 -0.32 -28.40 -121.45
N GLU A 287 -1.12 -27.41 -121.88
CA GLU A 287 -1.54 -26.27 -121.05
C GLU A 287 -2.36 -26.71 -119.81
N SER A 288 -3.20 -27.74 -119.96
CA SER A 288 -3.95 -28.34 -118.85
C SER A 288 -3.02 -29.04 -117.86
N LYS A 289 -2.01 -29.76 -118.35
CA LYS A 289 -1.01 -30.44 -117.51
C LYS A 289 -0.18 -29.41 -116.70
N ASP A 290 0.25 -28.33 -117.33
CA ASP A 290 0.95 -27.24 -116.66
C ASP A 290 0.05 -26.54 -115.62
N SER A 291 -1.23 -26.33 -115.94
CA SER A 291 -2.20 -25.77 -115.00
C SER A 291 -2.41 -26.67 -113.78
N VAL A 292 -2.54 -27.99 -113.99
CA VAL A 292 -2.62 -28.98 -112.90
C VAL A 292 -1.35 -28.99 -112.05
N HIS A 293 -0.17 -28.88 -112.65
CA HIS A 293 1.09 -28.78 -111.90
C HIS A 293 1.07 -27.58 -110.95
N ARG A 294 0.63 -26.41 -111.43
CA ARG A 294 0.51 -25.19 -110.60
C ARG A 294 -0.54 -25.34 -109.49
N ILE A 295 -1.64 -26.04 -109.74
CA ILE A 295 -2.64 -26.34 -108.72
C ILE A 295 -2.06 -27.27 -107.65
N ASN A 296 -1.33 -28.33 -108.03
CA ASN A 296 -0.69 -29.24 -107.07
C ASN A 296 0.31 -28.49 -106.17
N GLU A 297 1.14 -27.61 -106.73
CA GLU A 297 2.02 -26.76 -105.91
C GLU A 297 1.25 -25.85 -104.93
N LEU A 298 0.11 -25.29 -105.35
CA LEU A 298 -0.76 -24.50 -104.47
C LEU A 298 -1.35 -25.35 -103.35
N ILE A 299 -1.85 -26.55 -103.66
CA ILE A 299 -2.42 -27.48 -102.69
C ILE A 299 -1.37 -27.94 -101.69
N SER A 300 -0.16 -28.29 -102.13
CA SER A 300 0.93 -28.65 -101.22
C SER A 300 1.27 -27.50 -100.27
N ARG A 301 1.33 -26.25 -100.77
CA ARG A 301 1.54 -25.07 -99.90
C ARG A 301 0.37 -24.84 -98.93
N VAL A 302 -0.87 -25.12 -99.33
CA VAL A 302 -2.05 -25.01 -98.45
C VAL A 302 -2.00 -26.07 -97.36
N GLN A 303 -1.71 -27.33 -97.70
CA GLN A 303 -1.55 -28.43 -96.73
C GLN A 303 -0.41 -28.16 -95.73
N GLU A 304 0.72 -27.60 -96.18
CA GLU A 304 1.81 -27.19 -95.31
C GLU A 304 1.37 -26.12 -94.29
N ARG A 305 0.67 -25.07 -94.77
CA ARG A 305 0.12 -24.01 -93.90
C ARG A 305 -0.94 -24.53 -92.92
N ILE A 306 -1.77 -25.51 -93.33
CA ILE A 306 -2.74 -26.14 -92.45
C ILE A 306 -2.02 -26.89 -91.33
N ARG A 307 -1.00 -27.71 -91.66
CA ARG A 307 -0.20 -28.43 -90.66
C ARG A 307 0.50 -27.49 -89.68
N GLU A 308 1.11 -26.42 -90.18
CA GLU A 308 1.70 -25.36 -89.34
C GLU A 308 0.67 -24.75 -88.39
N THR A 309 -0.52 -24.42 -88.90
CA THR A 309 -1.59 -23.80 -88.09
C THR A 309 -2.17 -24.76 -87.04
N VAL A 310 -2.29 -26.06 -87.35
CA VAL A 310 -2.71 -27.09 -86.39
C VAL A 310 -1.69 -27.21 -85.26
N GLN A 311 -0.39 -27.20 -85.58
CA GLN A 311 0.67 -27.24 -84.56
C GLN A 311 0.59 -26.01 -83.65
N LEU A 312 0.50 -24.80 -84.21
CA LEU A 312 0.35 -23.56 -83.44
C LEU A 312 -0.91 -23.59 -82.55
N SER A 313 -2.02 -24.13 -83.06
CA SER A 313 -3.25 -24.27 -82.26
C SER A 313 -3.10 -25.29 -81.12
N HIS A 314 -2.28 -26.32 -81.28
CA HIS A 314 -2.01 -27.29 -80.21
C HIS A 314 -1.16 -26.65 -79.10
N GLU A 315 -0.11 -25.92 -79.48
CA GLU A 315 0.73 -25.16 -78.54
C GLU A 315 -0.11 -24.13 -77.75
N GLN A 316 -0.98 -23.38 -78.43
CA GLN A 316 -1.89 -22.43 -77.79
C GLN A 316 -2.86 -23.10 -76.82
N HIS A 317 -3.41 -24.26 -77.14
CA HIS A 317 -4.28 -25.00 -76.23
C HIS A 317 -3.55 -25.38 -74.93
N GLY A 318 -2.30 -25.83 -75.02
CA GLY A 318 -1.46 -26.12 -73.84
C GLY A 318 -1.25 -24.89 -72.95
N LEU A 319 -1.05 -23.72 -73.55
CA LEU A 319 -0.93 -22.45 -72.80
C LEU A 319 -2.24 -22.09 -72.08
N VAL A 320 -3.38 -22.24 -72.74
CA VAL A 320 -4.70 -21.96 -72.14
C VAL A 320 -4.99 -22.86 -70.94
N VAL A 321 -4.70 -24.16 -71.06
CA VAL A 321 -4.88 -25.12 -69.94
C VAL A 321 -3.99 -24.74 -68.75
N ASN A 322 -2.73 -24.39 -69.00
CA ASN A 322 -1.82 -23.96 -67.93
C ASN A 322 -2.29 -22.68 -67.24
N GLU A 323 -2.76 -21.69 -68.01
CA GLU A 323 -3.25 -20.43 -67.44
C GLU A 323 -4.58 -20.59 -66.67
N SER A 324 -5.44 -21.50 -67.10
CA SER A 324 -6.63 -21.91 -66.34
C SER A 324 -6.25 -22.52 -64.98
N GLN A 325 -5.26 -23.42 -64.96
CA GLN A 325 -4.78 -24.01 -63.71
C GLN A 325 -4.17 -22.97 -62.77
N ARG A 326 -3.42 -22.00 -63.29
CA ARG A 326 -2.88 -20.88 -62.51
C ARG A 326 -3.99 -20.03 -61.90
N THR A 327 -5.10 -19.84 -62.62
CA THR A 327 -6.25 -19.09 -62.12
C THR A 327 -6.93 -19.78 -60.94
N ILE A 328 -7.04 -21.12 -60.96
CA ILE A 328 -7.57 -21.90 -59.82
C ILE A 328 -6.70 -21.69 -58.56
N SER A 329 -5.38 -21.66 -58.71
CA SER A 329 -4.47 -21.39 -57.57
C SER A 329 -4.65 -19.98 -57.00
N VAL A 330 -4.96 -18.99 -57.84
CA VAL A 330 -5.25 -17.62 -57.38
C VAL A 330 -6.56 -17.59 -56.59
N ASP A 331 -7.60 -18.30 -57.02
CA ASP A 331 -8.88 -18.39 -56.29
C ASP A 331 -8.70 -18.95 -54.87
N GLN A 332 -7.89 -20.00 -54.72
CA GLN A 332 -7.52 -20.53 -53.40
C GLN A 332 -6.82 -19.48 -52.52
N THR A 333 -5.87 -18.73 -53.10
CA THR A 333 -5.16 -17.67 -52.39
C THR A 333 -6.13 -16.54 -51.96
N LEU A 334 -7.10 -16.19 -52.81
CA LEU A 334 -8.13 -15.20 -52.48
C LEU A 334 -9.09 -15.70 -51.38
N HIS A 335 -9.37 -17.00 -51.33
CA HIS A 335 -10.14 -17.60 -50.25
C HIS A 335 -9.41 -17.48 -48.90
N GLU A 336 -8.12 -17.82 -48.86
CA GLU A 336 -7.28 -17.65 -47.65
C GLU A 336 -7.17 -16.17 -47.21
N LEU A 337 -7.04 -15.25 -48.17
CA LEU A 337 -7.03 -13.81 -47.90
C LEU A 337 -8.35 -13.36 -47.27
N THR A 338 -9.48 -13.91 -47.70
CA THR A 338 -10.80 -13.59 -47.11
C THR A 338 -10.84 -13.96 -45.63
N GLY A 339 -10.39 -15.17 -45.28
CA GLY A 339 -10.31 -15.61 -43.89
C GLY A 339 -9.34 -14.77 -43.05
N THR A 340 -8.22 -14.33 -43.65
CA THR A 340 -7.26 -13.44 -42.98
C THR A 340 -7.87 -12.07 -42.66
N VAL A 341 -8.63 -11.50 -43.60
CA VAL A 341 -9.36 -10.23 -43.40
C VAL A 341 -10.40 -10.36 -42.28
N GLU A 342 -11.13 -11.47 -42.21
CA GLU A 342 -12.12 -11.72 -41.16
C GLU A 342 -11.46 -11.80 -39.76
N VAL A 343 -10.32 -12.47 -39.66
CA VAL A 343 -9.53 -12.51 -38.41
C VAL A 343 -9.07 -11.10 -38.02
N PHE A 344 -8.65 -10.28 -38.99
CA PHE A 344 -8.21 -8.90 -38.74
C PHE A 344 -9.36 -8.00 -38.25
N MET A 345 -10.54 -8.12 -38.86
CA MET A 345 -11.78 -7.46 -38.42
C MET A 345 -12.11 -7.80 -36.98
N LYS A 346 -12.11 -9.09 -36.64
CA LYS A 346 -12.40 -9.56 -35.28
C LYS A 346 -11.36 -9.05 -34.28
N GLY A 347 -10.08 -9.10 -34.64
CA GLY A 347 -9.00 -8.56 -33.82
C GLY A 347 -9.13 -7.06 -33.56
N ALA A 348 -9.51 -6.27 -34.57
CA ALA A 348 -9.76 -4.84 -34.43
C ALA A 348 -10.91 -4.57 -33.45
N HIS A 349 -12.00 -5.33 -33.54
CA HIS A 349 -13.16 -5.22 -32.65
C HIS A 349 -12.81 -5.59 -31.20
N ASP A 350 -12.10 -6.70 -31.00
CA ASP A 350 -11.68 -7.17 -29.68
C ASP A 350 -10.75 -6.13 -29.01
N ILE A 351 -9.83 -5.54 -29.76
CA ILE A 351 -8.97 -4.44 -29.29
C ILE A 351 -9.83 -3.25 -28.84
N GLY A 352 -10.81 -2.83 -29.64
CA GLY A 352 -11.71 -1.72 -29.28
C GLY A 352 -12.49 -1.99 -27.99
N SER A 353 -13.02 -3.21 -27.82
CA SER A 353 -13.69 -3.59 -26.56
C SER A 353 -12.75 -3.55 -25.37
N LYS A 354 -11.51 -4.05 -25.50
CA LYS A 354 -10.52 -4.04 -24.42
C LYS A 354 -10.05 -2.64 -24.05
N ILE A 355 -9.98 -1.73 -25.02
CA ILE A 355 -9.68 -0.31 -24.77
C ILE A 355 -10.80 0.31 -23.93
N ALA A 356 -12.07 0.08 -24.28
CA ALA A 356 -13.21 0.59 -23.51
C ALA A 356 -13.21 0.10 -22.05
N ASP A 357 -12.95 -1.20 -21.82
CA ASP A 357 -12.80 -1.76 -20.47
C ASP A 357 -11.66 -1.08 -19.69
N GLN A 358 -10.51 -0.86 -20.35
CA GLN A 358 -9.35 -0.24 -19.73
C GLN A 358 -9.57 1.24 -19.41
N THR A 359 -10.27 1.99 -20.27
CA THR A 359 -10.68 3.37 -20.00
C THR A 359 -11.45 3.46 -18.69
N GLY A 360 -12.48 2.62 -18.50
CA GLY A 360 -13.26 2.61 -17.25
C GLY A 360 -12.43 2.27 -16.01
N ARG A 361 -11.45 1.37 -16.13
CA ARG A 361 -10.53 1.02 -15.03
C ARG A 361 -9.60 2.17 -14.66
N VAL A 362 -9.11 2.91 -15.65
CA VAL A 362 -8.25 4.08 -15.42
C VAL A 362 -9.05 5.21 -14.78
N GLU A 363 -10.29 5.46 -15.23
CA GLU A 363 -11.17 6.45 -14.61
C GLU A 363 -11.44 6.14 -13.13
N GLN A 364 -11.69 4.86 -12.81
CA GLN A 364 -11.86 4.42 -11.42
C GLN A 364 -10.58 4.64 -10.60
N THR A 365 -9.42 4.29 -11.17
CA THR A 365 -8.11 4.48 -10.54
C THR A 365 -7.84 5.96 -10.28
N HIS A 366 -8.08 6.82 -11.27
CA HIS A 366 -8.00 8.26 -11.15
C HIS A 366 -8.90 8.80 -10.01
N GLY A 367 -10.13 8.29 -9.89
CA GLY A 367 -11.02 8.60 -8.77
C GLY A 367 -10.49 8.16 -7.40
N HIS A 368 -9.85 6.99 -7.32
CA HIS A 368 -9.21 6.52 -6.08
C HIS A 368 -8.00 7.37 -5.69
N VAL A 369 -7.16 7.75 -6.65
CA VAL A 369 -5.99 8.61 -6.41
C VAL A 369 -6.43 9.99 -5.91
N LYS A 370 -7.50 10.58 -6.45
CA LYS A 370 -8.08 11.82 -5.90
C LYS A 370 -8.51 11.68 -4.44
N LYS A 371 -9.12 10.55 -4.06
CA LYS A 371 -9.47 10.29 -2.66
C LYS A 371 -8.23 10.17 -1.76
N ILE A 372 -7.15 9.57 -2.26
CA ILE A 372 -5.87 9.49 -1.53
C ILE A 372 -5.30 10.89 -1.32
N GLN A 373 -5.29 11.74 -2.35
CA GLN A 373 -4.85 13.13 -2.24
C GLN A 373 -5.66 13.91 -1.19
N GLY A 374 -6.99 13.72 -1.18
CA GLY A 374 -7.85 14.32 -0.15
C GLY A 374 -7.53 13.83 1.26
N LYS A 375 -7.28 12.54 1.44
CA LYS A 375 -6.87 11.98 2.75
C LYS A 375 -5.49 12.45 3.21
N ALA A 376 -4.54 12.64 2.29
CA ALA A 376 -3.22 13.16 2.61
C ALA A 376 -3.31 14.57 3.23
N VAL A 377 -4.23 15.41 2.75
CA VAL A 377 -4.51 16.72 3.38
C VAL A 377 -5.01 16.54 4.81
N SER A 378 -5.98 15.66 5.04
CA SER A 378 -6.49 15.37 6.40
C SER A 378 -5.43 14.81 7.33
N PHE A 379 -4.52 13.95 6.85
CA PHE A 379 -3.40 13.45 7.65
C PHE A 379 -2.39 14.54 8.00
N SER A 380 -2.14 15.48 7.09
CA SER A 380 -1.31 16.66 7.38
C SER A 380 -1.89 17.49 8.54
N ASP A 381 -3.21 17.71 8.52
CA ASP A 381 -3.89 18.46 9.58
C ASP A 381 -3.86 17.69 10.91
N GLU A 382 -4.09 16.38 10.89
CA GLU A 382 -4.06 15.56 12.10
C GLU A 382 -2.65 15.46 12.70
N ALA A 383 -1.62 15.29 11.86
CA ALA A 383 -0.22 15.32 12.30
C ALA A 383 0.11 16.64 13.00
N LYS A 384 -0.36 17.77 12.46
CA LYS A 384 -0.19 19.08 13.10
C LYS A 384 -0.86 19.16 14.46
N ARG A 385 -2.10 18.64 14.59
CA ARG A 385 -2.82 18.64 15.88
C ARG A 385 -2.14 17.76 16.93
N ILE A 386 -1.56 16.63 16.52
CA ILE A 386 -0.77 15.77 17.41
C ILE A 386 0.50 16.52 17.87
N MET A 387 1.18 17.24 16.96
CA MET A 387 2.36 18.03 17.32
C MET A 387 2.00 19.15 18.32
N ASP A 388 0.89 19.86 18.10
CA ASP A 388 0.41 20.89 19.02
C ASP A 388 0.12 20.29 20.41
N ALA A 389 -0.50 19.09 20.47
CA ALA A 389 -0.76 18.38 21.72
C ALA A 389 0.53 17.89 22.40
N ALA A 390 1.53 17.43 21.63
CA ALA A 390 2.83 17.03 22.15
C ALA A 390 3.53 18.21 22.85
N HIS A 391 3.50 19.40 22.24
CA HIS A 391 4.05 20.62 22.84
C HIS A 391 3.32 21.01 24.14
N GLU A 392 2.00 20.88 24.18
CA GLU A 392 1.22 21.13 25.39
C GLU A 392 1.56 20.13 26.51
N GLU A 393 1.68 18.84 26.18
CA GLU A 393 2.11 17.81 27.14
C GLU A 393 3.52 18.07 27.67
N THR A 394 4.48 18.50 26.82
CA THR A 394 5.83 18.87 27.29
C THR A 394 5.76 19.97 28.35
N ALA A 395 4.97 21.03 28.10
CA ALA A 395 4.82 22.12 29.05
C ALA A 395 4.21 21.66 30.39
N ILE A 396 3.22 20.75 30.33
CA ILE A 396 2.62 20.15 31.53
C ILE A 396 3.67 19.32 32.28
N MET A 397 4.51 18.54 31.59
CA MET A 397 5.57 17.75 32.23
C MET A 397 6.61 18.61 32.94
N GLU A 398 6.97 19.77 32.38
CA GLU A 398 7.83 20.75 33.05
C GLU A 398 7.20 21.29 34.34
N GLU A 399 5.90 21.62 34.32
CA GLU A 399 5.17 22.10 35.49
C GLU A 399 5.06 21.04 36.60
N ILE A 400 4.74 19.79 36.23
CA ILE A 400 4.69 18.68 37.18
C ILE A 400 6.09 18.40 37.75
N SER A 401 7.14 18.48 36.93
CA SER A 401 8.53 18.29 37.37
C SER A 401 8.92 19.33 38.43
N SER A 402 8.61 20.60 38.18
CA SER A 402 8.79 21.68 39.15
C SER A 402 8.03 21.41 40.46
N SER A 403 6.77 20.99 40.34
CA SER A 403 5.92 20.68 41.51
C SER A 403 6.45 19.48 42.32
N ALA A 404 6.96 18.45 41.65
CA ALA A 404 7.56 17.29 42.29
C ALA A 404 8.84 17.66 43.06
N GLU A 405 9.66 18.55 42.49
CA GLU A 405 10.86 19.08 43.14
C GLU A 405 10.53 19.95 44.36
N GLU A 406 9.52 20.82 44.27
CA GLU A 406 9.03 21.59 45.42
C GLU A 406 8.53 20.68 46.56
N LEU A 407 7.78 19.63 46.20
CA LEU A 407 7.26 18.66 47.16
C LEU A 407 8.40 17.86 47.81
N ARG A 408 9.44 17.48 47.04
CA ARG A 408 10.66 16.86 47.55
C ARG A 408 11.37 17.77 48.56
N GLN A 409 11.57 19.04 48.23
CA GLN A 409 12.19 20.02 49.13
C GLN A 409 11.37 20.24 50.40
N LEU A 410 10.04 20.27 50.31
CA LEU A 410 9.17 20.36 51.48
C LEU A 410 9.30 19.14 52.37
N THR A 411 9.31 17.94 51.79
CA THR A 411 9.52 16.70 52.55
C THR A 411 10.89 16.65 53.23
N ASP A 412 11.96 17.06 52.55
CA ASP A 412 13.31 17.10 53.14
C ASP A 412 13.35 18.06 54.33
N ARG A 413 12.71 19.23 54.21
CA ARG A 413 12.59 20.20 55.32
C ARG A 413 11.77 19.65 56.50
N LEU A 414 10.65 18.98 56.25
CA LEU A 414 9.84 18.36 57.30
C LEU A 414 10.60 17.24 58.00
N LEU A 415 11.30 16.40 57.24
CA LEU A 415 12.11 15.32 57.78
C LEU A 415 13.21 15.88 58.69
N ASP A 416 13.91 16.93 58.27
CA ASP A 416 14.92 17.58 59.11
C ASP A 416 14.34 18.21 60.38
N LYS A 417 13.11 18.75 60.33
CA LYS A 417 12.40 19.20 61.54
C LYS A 417 12.04 18.05 62.47
N THR A 418 11.66 16.88 61.95
CA THR A 418 11.41 15.70 62.79
C THR A 418 12.68 15.13 63.43
N LYS A 419 13.84 15.20 62.74
CA LYS A 419 15.14 14.79 63.30
C LYS A 419 15.59 15.62 64.50
N ALA A 420 15.09 16.85 64.64
CA ALA A 420 15.34 17.67 65.82
C ALA A 420 14.72 17.07 67.09
N PHE A 421 13.73 16.18 66.95
CA PHE A 421 13.15 15.43 68.05
C PHE A 421 13.85 14.07 68.22
N ARG A 422 14.47 13.85 69.38
CA ARG A 422 15.06 12.55 69.74
C ARG A 422 13.97 11.62 70.23
N MET A 423 13.79 10.49 69.56
CA MET A 423 12.73 9.51 69.84
C MET A 423 13.27 8.15 70.33
N GLN A 424 14.59 7.93 70.24
CA GLN A 424 15.31 6.77 70.77
C GLN A 424 16.58 7.25 71.50
N PRO A 425 16.98 6.59 72.60
CA PRO A 425 18.10 7.00 73.46
C PRO A 425 19.46 7.06 72.74
#